data_AF-A0A6M0S0K9-F1
#
_entry.id   AF-A0A6M0S0K9-F1
#
_cell.length_a   1.000
_cell.length_b   1.000
_cell.length_c   1.000
_cell.angle_alpha   90.00
_cell.angle_beta   90.00
_cell.angle_gamma   90.00
#
_symmetry.space_group_name_H-M   'P 1'
#
loop_
_entity.id
_entity.type
_entity.pdbx_description
1 polymer ?
#
loop_
_entity_poly.entity_id
_entity_poly.type
_entity_poly.pdbx_seq_one_letter_code
_entity_poly.pdbx_strand_id
1 'polypeptide(L)'
;MLKKVILFSVFISLAACGDNAKDSAKKESAQAALDKLKAIDAAITISTNVGNYGELLVDAKPAIDSYVEIDSSSELSEAISQTFDGHRLAFDWWQCDFAKSETNNASDDIDAENQCRDNLLPKLYDMYPDIGVKIDEVVEAKEVELGRPLTYKTSWLDPDSIIQNIWKKTGDSTDLAASLLED
;
A
#
# COMPACT_ATOMS: atom_id res chain seq x y z
N MET A 1 -43.18 -50.84 -38.24
CA MET A 1 -42.56 -49.54 -38.58
C MET A 1 -42.03 -48.90 -37.30
N LEU A 2 -40.94 -48.14 -37.45
CA LEU A 2 -39.88 -47.85 -36.49
C LEU A 2 -40.25 -47.11 -35.19
N LYS A 3 -39.52 -47.50 -34.14
CA LYS A 3 -39.23 -46.75 -32.90
C LYS A 3 -38.81 -45.30 -33.19
N LYS A 4 -39.32 -44.34 -32.40
CA LYS A 4 -38.62 -43.08 -32.10
C LYS A 4 -38.76 -42.77 -30.61
N VAL A 5 -37.72 -43.14 -29.88
CA VAL A 5 -37.34 -42.58 -28.58
C VAL A 5 -36.11 -41.72 -28.88
N ILE A 6 -36.19 -40.41 -28.68
CA ILE A 6 -35.04 -39.49 -28.64
C ILE A 6 -35.39 -38.46 -27.56
N LEU A 7 -34.94 -38.66 -26.32
CA LEU A 7 -33.74 -38.01 -25.76
C LEU A 7 -33.79 -36.48 -25.89
N PHE A 8 -34.53 -35.86 -24.97
CA PHE A 8 -34.36 -34.47 -24.58
C PHE A 8 -34.25 -34.47 -23.06
N SER A 9 -33.05 -34.27 -22.51
CA SER A 9 -32.76 -33.72 -21.17
C SER A 9 -31.34 -34.07 -20.71
N VAL A 10 -30.29 -33.54 -21.37
CA VAL A 10 -28.96 -33.43 -20.74
C VAL A 10 -28.25 -32.21 -21.33
N PHE A 11 -28.64 -30.99 -20.95
CA PHE A 11 -27.84 -29.77 -21.18
C PHE A 11 -28.13 -28.69 -20.12
N ILE A 12 -28.27 -29.08 -18.85
CA ILE A 12 -28.35 -28.13 -17.71
C ILE A 12 -27.46 -28.65 -16.58
N SER A 13 -26.13 -28.71 -16.78
CA SER A 13 -25.18 -28.93 -15.67
C SER A 13 -23.78 -28.35 -15.89
N LEU A 14 -23.46 -27.72 -17.03
CA LEU A 14 -22.11 -27.17 -17.24
C LEU A 14 -21.92 -25.70 -16.81
N ALA A 15 -23.00 -24.92 -16.63
CA ALA A 15 -22.86 -23.52 -16.24
C ALA A 15 -22.52 -23.33 -14.75
N ALA A 16 -23.08 -24.17 -13.86
CA ALA A 16 -22.90 -24.03 -12.42
C ALA A 16 -21.50 -24.43 -11.89
N CYS A 17 -20.71 -25.18 -12.67
CA CYS A 17 -19.33 -25.51 -12.28
C CYS A 17 -18.31 -24.43 -12.69
N GLY A 18 -18.65 -23.55 -13.65
CA GLY A 18 -17.73 -22.52 -14.16
C GLY A 18 -17.59 -21.31 -13.23
N ASP A 19 -18.68 -20.92 -12.59
CA ASP A 19 -18.70 -19.74 -11.70
C ASP A 19 -18.09 -20.08 -10.34
N ASN A 20 -18.41 -21.24 -9.77
CA ASN A 20 -17.82 -21.69 -8.50
C ASN A 20 -16.29 -21.84 -8.54
N ALA A 21 -15.72 -22.26 -9.69
CA ALA A 21 -14.27 -22.41 -9.84
C ALA A 21 -13.55 -21.06 -10.05
N LYS A 22 -14.22 -20.06 -10.63
CA LYS A 22 -13.69 -18.71 -10.75
C LYS A 22 -13.71 -17.99 -9.41
N ASP A 23 -14.79 -18.14 -8.65
CA ASP A 23 -14.92 -17.54 -7.32
C ASP A 23 -13.91 -18.16 -6.33
N SER A 24 -13.66 -19.47 -6.41
CA SER A 24 -12.62 -20.11 -5.60
C SER A 24 -11.22 -19.61 -5.95
N ALA A 25 -10.88 -19.53 -7.24
CA ALA A 25 -9.56 -19.03 -7.68
C ALA A 25 -9.35 -17.55 -7.32
N LYS A 26 -10.39 -16.73 -7.44
CA LYS A 26 -10.37 -15.33 -7.01
C LYS A 26 -10.12 -15.22 -5.50
N LYS A 27 -10.82 -16.00 -4.69
CA LYS A 27 -10.64 -16.02 -3.22
C LYS A 27 -9.24 -16.49 -2.82
N GLU A 28 -8.72 -17.53 -3.47
CA GLU A 28 -7.34 -18.00 -3.25
C GLU A 28 -6.30 -16.93 -3.60
N SER A 29 -6.48 -16.23 -4.73
CA SER A 29 -5.58 -15.14 -5.13
C SER A 29 -5.64 -13.95 -4.16
N ALA A 30 -6.83 -13.60 -3.67
CA ALA A 30 -7.01 -12.56 -2.67
C ALA A 30 -6.31 -12.91 -1.35
N GLN A 31 -6.49 -14.16 -0.89
CA GLN A 31 -5.81 -14.67 0.31
C GLN A 31 -4.29 -14.61 0.17
N ALA A 32 -3.75 -15.02 -0.98
CA ALA A 32 -2.31 -14.97 -1.24
C ALA A 32 -1.76 -13.52 -1.19
N ALA A 33 -2.49 -12.55 -1.74
CA ALA A 33 -2.12 -11.14 -1.66
C ALA A 33 -2.17 -10.62 -0.22
N LEU A 34 -3.23 -10.94 0.53
CA LEU A 34 -3.39 -10.54 1.93
C LEU A 34 -2.32 -11.17 2.84
N ASP A 35 -1.96 -12.43 2.62
CA ASP A 35 -0.91 -13.10 3.39
C ASP A 35 0.45 -12.41 3.20
N LYS A 36 0.73 -11.92 1.99
CA LYS A 36 1.93 -11.12 1.71
C LYS A 36 1.91 -9.79 2.45
N LEU A 37 0.77 -9.09 2.47
CA LEU A 37 0.61 -7.85 3.22
C LEU A 37 0.78 -8.05 4.73
N LYS A 38 0.16 -9.09 5.30
CA LYS A 38 0.34 -9.46 6.71
C LYS A 38 1.79 -9.79 7.07
N ALA A 39 2.53 -10.40 6.15
CA ALA A 39 3.95 -10.66 6.35
C ALA A 39 4.78 -9.36 6.38
N ILE A 40 4.41 -8.36 5.56
CA ILE A 40 5.01 -7.02 5.57
C ILE A 40 4.71 -6.31 6.92
N ASP A 41 3.46 -6.32 7.38
CA ASP A 41 3.05 -5.75 8.67
C ASP A 41 3.81 -6.37 9.85
N ALA A 42 3.96 -7.70 9.85
CA ALA A 42 4.70 -8.41 10.88
C ALA A 42 6.19 -8.00 10.93
N ALA A 43 6.79 -7.71 9.77
CA ALA A 43 8.19 -7.28 9.67
C ALA A 43 8.44 -5.88 10.25
N ILE A 44 7.42 -5.01 10.24
CA ILE A 44 7.51 -3.67 10.87
C ILE A 44 7.57 -3.77 12.40
N THR A 45 6.88 -4.76 12.98
CA THR A 45 6.76 -4.92 14.45
C THR A 45 8.06 -5.44 15.09
N ILE A 46 8.89 -6.16 14.34
CA ILE A 46 10.10 -6.84 14.82
C ILE A 46 11.33 -6.10 14.30
N SER A 47 11.73 -5.02 14.99
CA SER A 47 12.97 -4.23 14.77
C SER A 47 13.45 -4.24 13.31
N THR A 48 12.92 -3.31 12.52
CA THR A 48 13.01 -3.20 11.07
C THR A 48 14.42 -3.45 10.52
N ASN A 49 14.73 -4.69 10.10
CA ASN A 49 15.79 -4.89 9.12
C ASN A 49 15.23 -4.45 7.78
N VAL A 50 15.63 -3.26 7.35
CA VAL A 50 14.96 -2.62 6.23
C VAL A 50 15.30 -3.25 4.87
N GLY A 51 16.40 -3.99 4.78
CA GLY A 51 16.65 -4.88 3.65
C GLY A 51 15.52 -5.91 3.48
N ASN A 52 15.09 -6.52 4.58
CA ASN A 52 13.99 -7.49 4.55
C ASN A 52 12.65 -6.81 4.20
N TYR A 53 12.42 -5.58 4.68
CA TYR A 53 11.17 -4.86 4.40
C TYR A 53 11.02 -4.49 2.91
N GLY A 54 12.10 -4.01 2.28
CA GLY A 54 12.12 -3.74 0.84
C GLY A 54 11.96 -5.00 -0.02
N GLU A 55 12.62 -6.10 0.36
CA GLU A 55 12.48 -7.40 -0.31
C GLU A 55 11.05 -7.94 -0.23
N LEU A 56 10.40 -7.85 0.94
CA LEU A 56 9.01 -8.27 1.11
C LEU A 56 8.05 -7.48 0.21
N LEU A 57 8.29 -6.19 0.00
CA LEU A 57 7.49 -5.38 -0.94
C LEU A 57 7.66 -5.84 -2.40
N VAL A 58 8.88 -6.16 -2.80
CA VAL A 58 9.15 -6.71 -4.14
C VAL A 58 8.47 -8.07 -4.31
N ASP A 59 8.58 -8.94 -3.32
CA ASP A 59 8.00 -10.28 -3.33
C ASP A 59 6.46 -10.30 -3.27
N ALA A 60 5.86 -9.30 -2.63
CA ALA A 60 4.41 -9.17 -2.52
C ALA A 60 3.75 -8.71 -3.84
N LYS A 61 4.44 -7.85 -4.59
CA LYS A 61 3.89 -7.17 -5.76
C LYS A 61 3.23 -8.13 -6.79
N PRO A 62 3.86 -9.26 -7.19
CA PRO A 62 3.24 -10.15 -8.17
C PRO A 62 1.89 -10.74 -7.71
N ALA A 63 1.75 -11.07 -6.43
CA ALA A 63 0.50 -11.61 -5.90
C ALA A 63 -0.61 -10.54 -5.86
N ILE A 64 -0.23 -9.31 -5.51
CA ILE A 64 -1.13 -8.16 -5.48
C ILE A 64 -1.58 -7.80 -6.89
N ASP A 65 -0.65 -7.63 -7.82
CA ASP A 65 -0.96 -7.31 -9.22
C ASP A 65 -1.88 -8.40 -9.83
N SER A 66 -1.58 -9.67 -9.57
CA SER A 66 -2.40 -10.79 -10.03
C SER A 66 -3.83 -10.72 -9.50
N TYR A 67 -4.04 -10.38 -8.22
CA TYR A 67 -5.38 -10.29 -7.66
C TYR A 67 -6.14 -9.05 -8.19
N VAL A 68 -5.48 -7.90 -8.24
CA VAL A 68 -6.06 -6.64 -8.75
C VAL A 68 -6.47 -6.78 -10.22
N GLU A 69 -5.71 -7.51 -11.04
CA GLU A 69 -6.11 -7.80 -12.42
C GLU A 69 -7.39 -8.65 -12.50
N ILE A 70 -7.56 -9.61 -11.58
CA ILE A 70 -8.75 -10.46 -11.51
C ILE A 70 -9.98 -9.67 -11.06
N ASP A 71 -9.81 -8.69 -10.16
CA ASP A 71 -10.92 -8.06 -9.44
C ASP A 71 -10.80 -6.54 -9.22
N SER A 72 -10.32 -5.82 -10.24
CA SER A 72 -9.96 -4.39 -10.20
C SER A 72 -11.01 -3.39 -9.68
N SER A 73 -12.27 -3.79 -9.46
CA SER A 73 -13.36 -2.89 -9.07
C SER A 73 -13.99 -3.24 -7.72
N SER A 74 -13.50 -4.27 -7.03
CA SER A 74 -14.00 -4.60 -5.71
C SER A 74 -13.37 -3.75 -4.62
N GLU A 75 -14.13 -3.56 -3.55
CA GLU A 75 -13.64 -2.93 -2.32
C GLU A 75 -12.43 -3.69 -1.73
N LEU A 76 -12.40 -5.02 -1.87
CA LEU A 76 -11.26 -5.84 -1.44
C LEU A 76 -10.00 -5.56 -2.28
N SER A 77 -10.13 -5.41 -3.59
CA SER A 77 -9.02 -5.00 -4.46
C SER A 77 -8.53 -3.61 -4.11
N GLU A 78 -9.44 -2.67 -3.86
CA GLU A 78 -9.08 -1.31 -3.42
C GLU A 78 -8.32 -1.33 -2.09
N ALA A 79 -8.81 -2.06 -1.09
CA ALA A 79 -8.16 -2.19 0.21
C ALA A 79 -6.77 -2.85 0.11
N ILE A 80 -6.61 -3.90 -0.71
CA ILE A 80 -5.32 -4.56 -0.95
C ILE A 80 -4.34 -3.61 -1.64
N SER A 81 -4.78 -2.87 -2.67
CA SER A 81 -3.94 -1.88 -3.36
C SER A 81 -3.53 -0.75 -2.43
N GLN A 82 -4.47 -0.18 -1.68
CA GLN A 82 -4.21 0.90 -0.73
C GLN A 82 -3.20 0.47 0.34
N THR A 83 -3.35 -0.75 0.87
CA THR A 83 -2.41 -1.30 1.85
C THR A 83 -1.00 -1.40 1.28
N PHE A 84 -0.86 -1.97 0.08
CA PHE A 84 0.45 -2.08 -0.57
C PHE A 84 1.08 -0.72 -0.85
N ASP A 85 0.31 0.21 -1.40
CA ASP A 85 0.77 1.55 -1.72
C ASP A 85 1.17 2.32 -0.45
N GLY A 86 0.50 2.07 0.67
CA GLY A 86 0.83 2.63 1.97
C GLY A 86 2.17 2.14 2.47
N HIS A 87 2.43 0.83 2.41
CA HIS A 87 3.75 0.29 2.75
C HIS A 87 4.85 0.78 1.83
N ARG A 88 4.56 0.90 0.53
CA ARG A 88 5.49 1.43 -0.46
C ARG A 88 5.83 2.88 -0.18
N LEU A 89 4.83 3.71 0.14
CA LEU A 89 5.04 5.11 0.53
C LEU A 89 5.91 5.23 1.79
N ALA A 90 5.66 4.41 2.82
CA ALA A 90 6.50 4.39 4.02
C ALA A 90 7.96 3.99 3.70
N PHE A 91 8.15 3.00 2.81
CA PHE A 91 9.48 2.59 2.37
C PHE A 91 10.19 3.69 1.62
N ASP A 92 9.53 4.32 0.64
CA ASP A 92 10.09 5.41 -0.17
C ASP A 92 10.47 6.59 0.73
N TRP A 93 9.65 6.90 1.74
CA TRP A 93 9.96 7.93 2.74
C TRP A 93 11.20 7.59 3.56
N TRP A 94 11.31 6.35 4.04
CA TRP A 94 12.48 5.89 4.77
C TRP A 94 13.75 5.90 3.89
N GLN A 95 13.63 5.57 2.61
CA GLN A 95 14.76 5.62 1.68
C GLN A 95 15.34 7.03 1.51
N CYS A 96 14.54 8.07 1.77
CA CYS A 96 15.04 9.44 1.76
C CYS A 96 16.11 9.72 2.80
N ASP A 97 16.21 8.95 3.90
CA ASP A 97 17.30 9.07 4.89
C ASP A 97 18.69 8.77 4.29
N PHE A 98 18.72 8.11 3.14
CA PHE A 98 19.94 7.76 2.41
C PHE A 98 20.15 8.66 1.18
N ALA A 99 19.30 9.66 0.97
CA ALA A 99 19.53 10.65 -0.07
C ALA A 99 20.83 11.40 0.24
N LYS A 100 21.70 11.50 -0.77
CA LYS A 100 23.01 12.15 -0.66
C LYS A 100 23.18 13.20 -1.74
N SER A 101 23.81 14.29 -1.36
CA SER A 101 24.21 15.34 -2.30
C SER A 101 25.43 14.91 -3.10
N GLU A 102 25.58 15.46 -4.32
CA GLU A 102 26.77 15.22 -5.15
C GLU A 102 28.04 15.88 -4.56
N THR A 103 27.86 16.87 -3.69
CA THR A 103 28.95 17.67 -3.10
C THR A 103 29.57 17.01 -1.86
N ASN A 104 28.99 15.92 -1.35
CA ASN A 104 29.41 15.17 -0.15
C ASN A 104 29.61 16.05 1.10
N ASN A 105 28.82 17.12 1.24
CA ASN A 105 28.81 17.91 2.46
C ASN A 105 27.50 17.68 3.25
N ALA A 106 27.60 17.74 4.57
CA ALA A 106 26.50 17.33 5.44
C ALA A 106 25.27 18.24 5.35
N SER A 107 25.43 19.51 4.98
CA SER A 107 24.29 20.43 4.81
C SER A 107 23.49 20.10 3.56
N ASP A 108 24.19 19.88 2.44
CA ASP A 108 23.58 19.54 1.17
C ASP A 108 22.94 18.13 1.24
N ASP A 109 23.48 17.22 2.05
CA ASP A 109 22.84 15.93 2.34
C ASP A 109 21.49 16.12 3.05
N ILE A 110 21.41 16.97 4.08
CA ILE A 110 20.14 17.26 4.78
C ILE A 110 19.12 17.89 3.82
N ASP A 111 19.56 18.77 2.93
CA ASP A 111 18.71 19.36 1.90
C ASP A 111 18.23 18.30 0.89
N ALA A 112 19.08 17.35 0.50
CA ALA A 112 18.71 16.24 -0.37
C ALA A 112 17.69 15.29 0.29
N GLU A 113 17.87 14.96 1.57
CA GLU A 113 16.91 14.17 2.36
C GLU A 113 15.55 14.86 2.43
N ASN A 114 15.52 16.16 2.74
CA ASN A 114 14.28 16.93 2.81
C ASN A 114 13.61 17.09 1.45
N GLN A 115 14.38 17.36 0.39
CA GLN A 115 13.84 17.44 -0.97
C GLN A 115 13.21 16.11 -1.40
N CYS A 116 13.85 14.98 -1.06
CA CYS A 116 13.29 13.66 -1.33
C CYS A 116 11.94 13.47 -0.65
N ARG A 117 11.82 13.82 0.65
CA ARG A 117 10.57 13.70 1.41
C ARG A 117 9.48 14.66 0.90
N ASP A 118 9.84 15.89 0.56
CA ASP A 118 8.90 16.88 0.02
C ASP A 118 8.27 16.40 -1.29
N ASN A 119 9.01 15.67 -2.13
CA ASN A 119 8.48 15.08 -3.36
C ASN A 119 7.45 13.96 -3.10
N LEU A 120 7.44 13.37 -1.90
CA LEU A 120 6.48 12.33 -1.50
C LEU A 120 5.21 12.94 -0.85
N LEU A 121 5.25 14.19 -0.40
CA LEU A 121 4.12 14.85 0.26
C LEU A 121 2.82 14.83 -0.58
N PRO A 122 2.83 15.08 -1.91
CA PRO A 122 1.60 15.02 -2.69
C PRO A 122 0.92 13.65 -2.62
N LYS A 123 1.68 12.56 -2.72
CA LYS A 123 1.16 11.20 -2.58
C LYS A 123 0.67 10.93 -1.16
N LEU A 124 1.42 11.38 -0.15
CA LEU A 124 1.01 11.27 1.25
C LEU A 124 -0.31 11.97 1.52
N TYR A 125 -0.52 13.17 0.97
CA TYR A 125 -1.72 13.97 1.19
C TYR A 125 -2.93 13.37 0.50
N ASP A 126 -2.75 12.79 -0.68
CA ASP A 126 -3.80 12.09 -1.42
C ASP A 126 -4.26 10.84 -0.67
N MET A 127 -3.30 10.02 -0.21
CA MET A 127 -3.61 8.77 0.50
C MET A 127 -4.11 8.99 1.92
N TYR A 128 -3.51 9.93 2.65
CA TYR A 128 -3.78 10.18 4.07
C TYR A 128 -3.97 11.69 4.34
N PRO A 129 -5.12 12.26 3.93
CA PRO A 129 -5.37 13.69 4.07
C PRO A 129 -5.24 14.22 5.50
N ASP A 130 -5.59 13.40 6.51
CA ASP A 130 -5.48 13.78 7.92
C ASP A 130 -4.03 13.88 8.42
N ILE A 131 -3.11 13.13 7.80
CA ILE A 131 -1.66 13.32 8.03
C ILE A 131 -1.22 14.64 7.38
N GLY A 132 -1.68 14.92 6.16
CA GLY A 132 -1.36 16.17 5.46
C GLY A 132 -1.78 17.42 6.22
N VAL A 133 -2.99 17.43 6.81
CA VAL A 133 -3.45 18.54 7.68
C VAL A 133 -2.49 18.77 8.84
N LYS A 134 -2.08 17.71 9.55
CA LYS A 134 -1.14 17.83 10.69
C LYS A 134 0.23 18.34 10.25
N ILE A 135 0.70 17.93 9.08
CA ILE A 135 1.96 18.44 8.52
C ILE A 135 1.84 19.94 8.26
N ASP A 136 0.78 20.38 7.59
CA ASP A 136 0.58 21.79 7.28
C ASP A 136 0.44 22.65 8.56
N GLU A 137 -0.21 22.14 9.62
CA GLU A 137 -0.28 22.80 10.93
C GLU A 137 1.11 23.01 11.56
N VAL A 138 1.97 21.98 11.50
CA VAL A 138 3.35 22.08 12.03
C VAL A 138 4.20 23.05 11.21
N VAL A 139 4.08 22.98 9.88
CA VAL A 139 4.79 23.87 8.96
C VAL A 139 4.38 25.32 9.18
N GLU A 140 3.07 25.61 9.20
CA GLU A 140 2.56 26.97 9.40
C GLU A 140 3.02 27.54 10.75
N ALA A 141 2.91 26.76 11.83
CA ALA A 141 3.38 27.20 13.14
C ALA A 141 4.88 27.54 13.13
N LYS A 142 5.69 26.76 12.40
CA LYS A 142 7.13 26.99 12.30
C LYS A 142 7.47 28.20 11.44
N GLU A 143 6.80 28.41 10.32
CA GLU A 143 7.00 29.58 9.47
C GLU A 143 6.66 30.88 10.19
N VAL A 144 5.60 30.86 11.01
CA VAL A 144 5.24 31.98 11.90
C VAL A 144 6.33 32.25 12.93
N GLU A 145 6.86 31.21 13.59
CA GLU A 145 7.95 31.35 14.56
C GLU A 145 9.21 31.96 13.93
N LEU A 146 9.55 31.53 12.71
CA LEU A 146 10.75 31.98 11.99
C LEU A 146 10.57 33.33 11.27
N GLY A 147 9.33 33.77 11.05
CA GLY A 147 9.01 34.98 10.27
C GLY A 147 9.37 34.86 8.79
N ARG A 148 9.50 33.64 8.26
CA ARG A 148 9.82 33.36 6.86
C ARG A 148 9.36 31.96 6.44
N PRO A 149 9.12 31.71 5.14
CA PRO A 149 8.84 30.38 4.64
C PRO A 149 9.99 29.39 4.88
N LEU A 150 9.66 28.11 5.03
CA LEU A 150 10.65 27.05 5.03
C LEU A 150 11.16 26.78 3.61
N THR A 151 12.43 26.39 3.49
CA THR A 151 12.98 25.92 2.21
C THR A 151 12.35 24.59 1.81
N TYR A 152 12.18 23.68 2.77
CA TYR A 152 11.49 22.40 2.61
C TYR A 152 10.46 22.24 3.72
N LYS A 153 9.27 21.73 3.37
CA LYS A 153 8.20 21.50 4.35
C LYS A 153 8.62 20.46 5.38
N THR A 154 9.41 19.46 4.98
CA THR A 154 9.83 18.38 5.89
C THR A 154 10.95 18.74 6.85
N SER A 155 11.62 19.89 6.71
CA SER A 155 12.80 20.23 7.52
C SER A 155 12.57 20.29 9.04
N TRP A 156 11.31 20.36 9.48
CA TRP A 156 10.93 20.43 10.89
C TRP A 156 9.96 19.33 11.31
N LEU A 157 9.75 18.34 10.44
CA LEU A 157 8.93 17.17 10.75
C LEU A 157 9.82 16.10 11.38
N ASP A 158 9.24 15.32 12.29
CA ASP A 158 9.85 14.08 12.76
C ASP A 158 9.59 12.99 11.71
N PRO A 159 10.62 12.54 10.96
CA PRO A 159 10.44 11.57 9.88
C PRO A 159 9.93 10.23 10.39
N ASP A 160 10.35 9.79 11.58
CA ASP A 160 9.90 8.54 12.20
C ASP A 160 8.42 8.63 12.56
N SER A 161 7.98 9.78 13.06
CA SER A 161 6.57 10.02 13.35
C SER A 161 5.70 9.93 12.09
N ILE A 162 6.17 10.46 10.96
CA ILE A 162 5.44 10.34 9.68
C ILE A 162 5.33 8.88 9.26
N ILE A 163 6.44 8.13 9.27
CA ILE A 163 6.46 6.69 8.92
C ILE A 163 5.51 5.90 9.82
N GLN A 164 5.54 6.14 11.14
CA GLN A 164 4.64 5.46 12.09
C GLN A 164 3.17 5.76 11.82
N ASN A 165 2.82 7.00 11.47
CA ASN A 165 1.45 7.35 11.11
C ASN A 165 1.02 6.66 9.79
N ILE A 166 1.91 6.59 8.79
CA ILE A 166 1.65 5.84 7.56
C ILE A 166 1.41 4.37 7.88
N TRP A 167 2.30 3.72 8.62
CA TRP A 167 2.15 2.30 8.98
C TRP A 167 0.87 2.01 9.75
N LYS A 168 0.48 2.90 10.67
CA LYS A 168 -0.80 2.76 11.38
C LYS A 168 -1.99 2.75 10.40
N LYS A 169 -2.05 3.72 9.49
CA LYS A 169 -3.13 3.83 8.49
C LYS A 169 -3.14 2.66 7.51
N THR A 170 -1.95 2.19 7.13
CA THR A 170 -1.77 1.01 6.30
C THR A 170 -2.30 -0.24 7.02
N GLY A 171 -1.98 -0.42 8.30
CA GLY A 171 -2.49 -1.53 9.10
C GLY A 171 -4.01 -1.54 9.23
N ASP A 172 -4.64 -0.36 9.40
CA ASP A 172 -6.10 -0.23 9.37
C ASP A 172 -6.69 -0.72 8.03
N SER A 173 -5.96 -0.53 6.92
CA SER A 173 -6.36 -1.00 5.59
C SER A 173 -6.15 -2.51 5.41
N THR A 174 -5.09 -3.08 6.00
CA THR A 174 -4.89 -4.55 6.06
C THR A 174 -6.04 -5.23 6.79
N ASP A 175 -6.46 -4.67 7.92
CA ASP A 175 -7.57 -5.19 8.72
C ASP A 175 -8.90 -5.13 7.95
N LEU A 176 -9.14 -4.03 7.23
CA LEU A 176 -10.30 -3.91 6.33
C LEU A 176 -10.28 -4.99 5.24
N ALA A 177 -9.15 -5.16 4.54
CA ALA A 177 -9.00 -6.20 3.52
C ALA A 177 -9.23 -7.62 4.09
N ALA A 178 -8.78 -7.89 5.32
CA ALA A 178 -9.04 -9.15 5.99
C ALA A 178 -10.54 -9.38 6.24
N SER A 179 -11.25 -8.35 6.71
CA SER A 179 -12.70 -8.45 6.95
C SER A 179 -13.50 -8.70 5.66
N LEU A 180 -13.16 -8.00 4.58
CA LEU A 180 -13.82 -8.11 3.27
C LEU A 180 -13.61 -9.47 2.60
N LEU A 181 -12.55 -10.20 2.97
CA LEU A 181 -12.26 -11.55 2.44
C LEU A 181 -13.06 -12.64 3.19
N GLU A 182 -13.45 -12.36 4.43
CA GLU A 182 -14.22 -13.28 5.28
C GLU A 182 -15.72 -13.23 5.00
N ASP A 183 -16.24 -12.07 4.57
CA ASP A 183 -17.62 -11.83 4.15
C ASP A 183 -17.98 -12.52 2.80
#